data_AF-A0A8T5TPY6-F1
#
_entry.id   AF-A0A8T5TPY6-F1
#
_cell.length_a   1.000
_cell.length_b   1.000
_cell.length_c   1.000
_cell.angle_alpha   90.00
_cell.angle_beta   90.00
_cell.angle_gamma   90.00
#
_symmetry.space_group_name_H-M   'P 1'
#
loop_
_entity.id
_entity.type
_entity.pdbx_description
1 polymer ?
#
loop_
_entity_poly.entity_id
_entity_poly.type
_entity_poly.pdbx_seq_one_letter_code
_entity_poly.pdbx_strand_id
1 'polypeptide(L)'
;MLERTKKLLNREVDTGKPEAELIEILFSVIELLSLPDNDFCWSSWEDKKAAVEEINKIIVLIENGHIPKRLNVSVLFAPTDPIQEVSLSSGWVDTFIKLTDKFDEIERILW
;
A
#
# COMPACT_ATOMS: atom_id res chain seq x y z
N MET A 1 1.20 2.05 16.82
CA MET A 1 1.70 2.64 15.55
C MET A 1 1.34 1.77 14.34
N LEU A 2 0.40 0.81 14.47
CA LEU A 2 -0.11 -0.02 13.37
C LEU A 2 -1.65 -0.16 13.47
N GLU A 3 -2.32 0.88 13.96
CA GLU A 3 -3.75 0.78 14.32
C GLU A 3 -4.62 0.67 13.07
N ARG A 4 -4.25 1.40 12.00
CA ARG A 4 -4.98 1.35 10.74
C ARG A 4 -4.77 0.00 10.06
N THR A 5 -3.52 -0.43 9.96
CA THR A 5 -3.15 -1.73 9.37
C THR A 5 -3.86 -2.87 10.10
N LYS A 6 -3.81 -2.91 11.43
CA LYS A 6 -4.51 -3.94 12.22
C LYS A 6 -6.02 -3.90 12.00
N LYS A 7 -6.64 -2.72 12.02
CA LYS A 7 -8.08 -2.58 11.81
C LYS A 7 -8.48 -3.08 10.42
N LEU A 8 -7.71 -2.73 9.39
CA LEU A 8 -7.94 -3.16 8.01
C LEU A 8 -7.82 -4.69 7.87
N LEU A 9 -6.76 -5.28 8.44
CA LEU A 9 -6.51 -6.73 8.37
C LEU A 9 -7.53 -7.56 9.17
N ASN A 10 -8.19 -6.98 10.16
CA ASN A 10 -9.21 -7.65 10.99
C ASN A 10 -10.65 -7.52 10.47
N ARG A 11 -10.85 -6.93 9.28
CA ARG A 11 -12.17 -6.79 8.66
C ARG A 11 -12.15 -7.22 7.21
N GLU A 12 -13.32 -7.54 6.68
CA GLU A 12 -13.52 -7.72 5.24
C GLU A 12 -13.44 -6.37 4.51
N VAL A 13 -13.10 -6.43 3.23
CA VAL A 13 -13.04 -5.28 2.32
C VAL A 13 -14.47 -4.81 2.03
N ASP A 14 -14.75 -3.51 2.16
CA ASP A 14 -16.05 -2.94 1.76
C ASP A 14 -16.07 -2.70 0.24
N THR A 15 -16.50 -3.71 -0.51
CA THR A 15 -16.61 -3.64 -1.98
C THR A 15 -17.64 -2.62 -2.46
N GLY A 16 -18.50 -2.08 -1.57
CA GLY A 16 -19.44 -1.01 -1.90
C GLY A 16 -18.80 0.38 -2.02
N LYS A 17 -17.53 0.52 -1.58
CA LYS A 17 -16.76 1.78 -1.64
C LYS A 17 -15.30 1.50 -2.04
N PRO A 18 -15.06 0.99 -3.25
CA PRO A 18 -13.75 0.46 -3.63
C PRO A 18 -12.64 1.52 -3.65
N GLU A 19 -12.94 2.78 -3.97
CA GLU A 19 -11.96 3.88 -3.91
C GLU A 19 -11.54 4.20 -2.47
N ALA A 20 -12.50 4.19 -1.54
CA ALA A 20 -12.23 4.42 -0.13
C ALA A 20 -11.41 3.27 0.48
N GLU A 21 -11.70 2.03 0.08
CA GLU A 21 -10.89 0.88 0.47
C GLU A 21 -9.47 0.93 -0.08
N LEU A 22 -9.30 1.34 -1.35
CA LEU A 22 -7.97 1.53 -1.91
C LEU A 22 -7.17 2.56 -1.10
N ILE A 23 -7.79 3.69 -0.72
CA ILE A 23 -7.16 4.69 0.14
C ILE A 23 -6.76 4.10 1.50
N GLU A 24 -7.61 3.27 2.13
CA GLU A 24 -7.28 2.61 3.40
C GLU A 24 -6.08 1.64 3.29
N ILE A 25 -5.99 0.91 2.18
CA ILE A 25 -4.84 0.03 1.88
C ILE A 25 -3.57 0.87 1.72
N LEU A 26 -3.61 1.96 0.92
CA LEU A 26 -2.47 2.85 0.70
C LEU A 26 -2.02 3.56 1.98
N PHE A 27 -2.95 3.95 2.86
CA PHE A 27 -2.57 4.48 4.18
C PHE A 27 -1.95 3.42 5.10
N SER A 28 -2.38 2.15 5.00
CA SER A 28 -1.74 1.05 5.75
C SER A 28 -0.32 0.79 5.26
N VAL A 29 -0.09 0.89 3.95
CA VAL A 29 1.25 0.88 3.34
C VAL A 29 2.10 2.04 3.89
N ILE A 30 1.58 3.27 3.95
CA ILE A 30 2.29 4.41 4.56
C ILE A 30 2.64 4.14 6.03
N GLU A 31 1.72 3.54 6.79
CA GLU A 31 1.94 3.21 8.21
C GLU A 31 3.12 2.23 8.37
N LEU A 32 3.20 1.20 7.52
CA LEU A 32 4.30 0.24 7.48
C LEU A 32 5.61 0.87 7.01
N LEU A 33 5.60 1.61 5.90
CA LEU A 33 6.78 2.33 5.38
C LEU A 33 7.29 3.40 6.35
N SER A 34 6.47 3.83 7.30
CA SER A 34 6.81 4.85 8.29
C SER A 34 7.45 4.31 9.57
N LEU A 35 7.58 2.99 9.74
CA LEU A 35 8.26 2.38 10.87
C LEU A 35 9.72 2.88 10.96
N PRO A 36 10.26 3.09 12.18
CA PRO A 36 11.58 3.69 12.36
C PRO A 36 12.74 2.83 11.85
N ASP A 37 12.57 1.52 11.80
CA ASP A 37 13.62 0.54 11.51
C ASP A 37 13.50 -0.08 10.10
N ASN A 38 12.82 0.60 9.18
CA ASN A 38 12.72 0.12 7.80
C ASN A 38 14.06 0.23 7.07
N ASP A 39 14.38 -0.83 6.34
CA ASP A 39 15.53 -0.91 5.45
C ASP A 39 15.09 -0.72 3.99
N PHE A 40 15.61 0.35 3.36
CA PHE A 40 15.32 0.73 1.99
C PHE A 40 16.44 0.36 1.00
N CYS A 41 17.53 -0.28 1.45
CA CYS A 41 18.74 -0.51 0.64
C CYS A 41 18.51 -1.25 -0.68
N TRP A 42 17.47 -2.08 -0.77
CA TRP A 42 17.12 -2.86 -1.97
C TRP A 42 15.89 -2.33 -2.71
N SER A 43 15.30 -1.24 -2.22
CA SER A 43 14.17 -0.59 -2.87
C SER A 43 14.65 0.46 -3.87
N SER A 44 13.77 0.93 -4.75
CA SER A 44 14.06 2.09 -5.61
C SER A 44 14.00 3.43 -4.87
N TRP A 45 13.54 3.43 -3.60
CA TRP A 45 13.44 4.62 -2.77
C TRP A 45 14.74 4.86 -2.01
N GLU A 46 15.17 6.12 -1.97
CA GLU A 46 16.31 6.55 -1.15
C GLU A 46 15.99 6.42 0.34
N ASP A 47 14.76 6.77 0.72
CA ASP A 47 14.34 6.78 2.11
C ASP A 47 12.81 6.66 2.28
N LYS A 48 12.39 6.63 3.55
CA LYS A 48 10.98 6.70 3.97
C LYS A 48 10.23 7.88 3.35
N LYS A 49 10.85 9.05 3.21
CA LYS A 49 10.17 10.25 2.72
C LYS A 49 9.80 10.08 1.25
N ALA A 50 10.73 9.59 0.42
CA ALA A 50 10.49 9.30 -0.98
C ALA A 50 9.34 8.29 -1.16
N ALA A 51 9.38 7.20 -0.39
CA ALA A 51 8.36 6.17 -0.41
C ALA A 51 6.96 6.72 -0.04
N VAL A 52 6.87 7.43 1.09
CA VAL A 52 5.60 8.01 1.56
C VAL A 52 5.08 9.10 0.60
N GLU A 53 5.95 9.88 -0.03
CA GLU A 53 5.55 10.89 -1.00
C GLU A 53 4.91 10.27 -2.26
N GLU A 54 5.46 9.16 -2.76
CA GLU A 54 4.90 8.44 -3.91
C GLU A 54 3.50 7.92 -3.62
N ILE A 55 3.30 7.25 -2.48
CA ILE A 55 1.98 6.72 -2.10
C ILE A 55 0.97 7.84 -1.87
N ASN A 56 1.38 8.96 -1.24
CA ASN A 56 0.50 10.10 -1.03
C ASN A 56 0.03 10.75 -2.34
N LYS A 57 0.86 10.79 -3.39
CA LYS A 57 0.43 11.30 -4.71
C LYS A 57 -0.74 10.50 -5.28
N ILE A 58 -0.76 9.18 -5.06
CA ILE A 58 -1.84 8.30 -5.50
C ILE A 58 -3.10 8.55 -4.66
N ILE A 59 -2.97 8.64 -3.34
CA ILE A 59 -4.10 8.94 -2.44
C ILE A 59 -4.77 10.26 -2.83
N VAL A 60 -3.98 11.34 -2.98
CA VAL A 60 -4.50 12.66 -3.37
C VAL A 60 -5.22 12.62 -4.72
N LEU A 61 -4.74 11.81 -5.67
CA LEU A 61 -5.41 11.63 -6.95
C LEU A 61 -6.82 11.02 -6.77
N ILE A 62 -6.92 9.95 -5.97
CA ILE A 62 -8.18 9.26 -5.68
C ILE A 62 -9.14 10.16 -4.90
N GLU A 63 -8.66 10.89 -3.89
CA GLU A 63 -9.46 11.83 -3.09
C GLU A 63 -10.05 12.97 -3.94
N ASN A 64 -9.35 13.36 -5.02
CA ASN A 64 -9.85 14.34 -6.00
C ASN A 64 -10.81 13.72 -7.05
N GLY A 65 -11.29 12.49 -6.83
CA GLY A 65 -12.25 11.80 -7.68
C GLY A 65 -11.66 11.19 -8.95
N HIS A 66 -10.34 11.05 -9.03
CA HIS A 66 -9.68 10.44 -10.19
C HIS A 66 -9.22 9.03 -9.87
N ILE A 67 -9.62 8.06 -10.69
CA ILE A 67 -9.10 6.70 -10.59
C ILE A 67 -7.73 6.66 -11.31
N PRO A 68 -6.62 6.33 -10.62
CA PRO A 68 -5.32 6.17 -11.27
C PRO A 68 -5.40 5.08 -12.36
N LYS A 69 -4.46 5.13 -13.31
CA LYS A 69 -4.27 3.99 -14.22
C LYS A 69 -3.92 2.77 -13.39
N ARG A 70 -4.58 1.63 -13.66
CA ARG A 70 -4.34 0.34 -13.00
C ARG A 70 -2.85 0.06 -12.79
N LEU A 71 -2.06 0.15 -13.86
CA LEU A 71 -0.63 -0.14 -13.83
C LEU A 71 0.16 0.73 -12.84
N ASN A 72 -0.24 1.98 -12.61
CA ASN A 72 0.45 2.87 -11.67
C ASN A 72 0.26 2.44 -10.22
N VAL A 73 -0.74 1.62 -9.92
CA VAL A 73 -1.03 1.12 -8.58
C VAL A 73 -0.63 -0.34 -8.45
N SER A 74 -0.95 -1.16 -9.45
CA SER A 74 -0.70 -2.61 -9.41
C SER A 74 0.78 -2.96 -9.32
N VAL A 75 1.67 -2.13 -9.90
CA VAL A 75 3.13 -2.33 -9.77
C VAL A 75 3.57 -2.29 -8.31
N LEU A 76 3.01 -1.40 -7.49
CA LEU A 76 3.35 -1.26 -6.07
C LEU A 76 3.11 -2.54 -5.25
N PHE A 77 2.24 -3.42 -5.74
CA PHE A 77 1.88 -4.69 -5.11
C PHE A 77 2.47 -5.90 -5.85
N ALA A 78 3.26 -5.68 -6.90
CA ALA A 78 3.85 -6.73 -7.71
C ALA A 78 5.05 -7.40 -7.01
N PRO A 79 5.38 -8.64 -7.40
CA PRO A 79 6.62 -9.27 -6.96
C PRO A 79 7.85 -8.42 -7.31
N THR A 80 8.84 -8.35 -6.42
CA THR A 80 10.10 -7.59 -6.51
C THR A 80 9.94 -6.07 -6.61
N ASP A 81 8.74 -5.54 -6.36
CA ASP A 81 8.51 -4.11 -6.27
C ASP A 81 9.12 -3.51 -4.98
N PRO A 82 9.50 -2.21 -4.96
CA PRO A 82 10.01 -1.52 -3.78
C PRO A 82 9.31 -1.83 -2.46
N ILE A 83 7.98 -1.95 -2.42
CA ILE A 83 7.28 -2.26 -1.16
C ILE A 83 7.64 -3.67 -0.67
N GLN A 84 7.71 -4.65 -1.58
CA GLN A 84 8.08 -6.01 -1.21
C GLN A 84 9.51 -6.08 -0.70
N GLU A 85 10.46 -5.42 -1.36
CA GLU A 85 11.87 -5.41 -0.95
C GLU A 85 12.06 -4.79 0.44
N VAL A 86 11.39 -3.66 0.72
CA VAL A 86 11.38 -3.07 2.06
C VAL A 86 10.73 -4.02 3.06
N SER A 87 9.61 -4.67 2.71
CA SER A 87 8.88 -5.59 3.59
C SER A 87 9.71 -6.80 4.03
N LEU A 88 10.51 -7.34 3.10
CA LEU A 88 11.40 -8.47 3.33
C LEU A 88 12.55 -8.03 4.23
N SER A 89 13.19 -6.92 3.89
CA SER A 89 14.36 -6.40 4.61
C SER A 89 14.00 -5.91 6.02
N SER A 90 12.76 -5.48 6.23
CA SER A 90 12.27 -4.87 7.46
C SER A 90 11.37 -5.78 8.31
N GLY A 91 11.18 -7.04 7.90
CA GLY A 91 10.52 -8.07 8.72
C GLY A 91 8.99 -8.01 8.78
N TRP A 92 8.32 -7.39 7.81
CA TRP A 92 6.85 -7.31 7.75
C TRP A 92 6.22 -7.88 6.48
N VAL A 93 6.95 -8.72 5.73
CA VAL A 93 6.46 -9.38 4.50
C VAL A 93 5.12 -10.10 4.67
N ASP A 94 4.88 -10.82 5.77
CA ASP A 94 3.59 -11.51 6.01
C ASP A 94 2.42 -10.52 6.12
N THR A 95 2.69 -9.31 6.61
CA THR A 95 1.69 -8.24 6.68
C THR A 95 1.44 -7.65 5.29
N PHE A 96 2.50 -7.51 4.49
CA PHE A 96 2.39 -7.06 3.11
C PHE A 96 1.57 -8.02 2.25
N ILE A 97 1.79 -9.34 2.36
CA ILE A 97 1.00 -10.35 1.63
C ILE A 97 -0.50 -10.23 1.92
N LYS A 98 -0.87 -9.98 3.19
CA LYS A 98 -2.28 -9.78 3.54
C LYS A 98 -2.85 -8.46 2.99
N LEU A 99 -2.02 -7.43 2.80
CA LEU A 99 -2.41 -6.20 2.13
C LEU A 99 -2.55 -6.40 0.62
N THR A 100 -1.68 -7.20 -0.01
CA THR A 100 -1.81 -7.55 -1.44
C THR A 100 -3.10 -8.33 -1.69
N ASP A 101 -3.49 -9.26 -0.80
CA ASP A 101 -4.76 -9.98 -0.93
C ASP A 101 -5.97 -9.03 -0.96
N LYS A 102 -5.97 -8.03 -0.07
CA LYS A 102 -7.03 -7.00 -0.04
C LYS A 102 -7.00 -6.09 -1.25
N PHE A 103 -5.80 -5.76 -1.73
CA PHE A 103 -5.62 -4.99 -2.95
C PHE A 103 -6.17 -5.76 -4.16
N ASP A 104 -5.89 -7.06 -4.29
CA ASP A 104 -6.37 -7.90 -5.38
C ASP A 104 -7.91 -7.94 -5.45
N GLU A 105 -8.58 -7.93 -4.29
CA GLU A 105 -10.05 -7.83 -4.23
C GLU A 105 -10.56 -6.50 -4.82
N ILE A 106 -9.94 -5.39 -4.43
CA ILE A 106 -10.31 -4.04 -4.91
C ILE A 106 -9.91 -3.82 -6.37
N GLU A 107 -8.76 -4.34 -6.79
CA GLU A 107 -8.26 -4.20 -8.16
C GLU A 107 -9.28 -4.72 -9.17
N ARG A 108 -9.89 -5.89 -8.90
CA ARG A 108 -10.91 -6.52 -9.74
C ARG A 108 -12.23 -5.73 -9.85
N ILE A 109 -12.46 -4.77 -8.97
CA ILE A 109 -13.67 -3.96 -8.93
C ILE A 109 -13.43 -2.63 -9.65
N LEU A 110 -12.26 -2.02 -9.45
CA LEU A 110 -11.90 -0.73 -10.02
C LEU A 110 -11.50 -0.81 -11.50
N TRP A 111 -10.95 -1.95 -11.95
CA TRP A 111 -10.41 -2.13 -13.31
C TRP A 111 -10.71 -3.51 -13.89
#